data_AF-A0A1V3PFA8-F1
#
_entry.id   AF-A0A1V3PFA8-F1
#
_cell.length_a   1.000
_cell.length_b   1.000
_cell.length_c   1.000
_cell.angle_alpha   90.00
_cell.angle_beta   90.00
_cell.angle_gamma   90.00
#
_symmetry.space_group_name_H-M   'P 1'
#
loop_
_entity.id
_entity.type
_entity.pdbx_description
1 polymer ?
#
loop_
_entity_poly.entity_id
_entity_poly.type
_entity_poly.pdbx_seq_one_letter_code
_entity_poly.pdbx_strand_id
1 'polypeptide(L)'
;MDERITRLKTSKDARTFAKNARERGHLDLETQALQRARELQAIEAGYTSSAQQAIAAALYAYEEHQSRLKGRTFRATRTRQMLANRGALDAAERMVLNRQPSKGYEVLEEAGLQELSFEAIIVRFPDEFSERAVEAARARLEGRPLPFLAVEVASSSDSSTDHEGIDISSSIKLDAEALDFLEGFKDPGIWHRASWLPRYRRTTQDIAQALVDDQLENPFDILWKRAHNDISNAGQGVLKYDTVDEMRDEFVQVIRDIYQDDSPANFERMVERFEGWKVEGRIGMVPRLLIARAFAGVHPHRYHTTVDASTQNEMLGWFVEHTGFVIPRSTGWAARAQALVKHLDRANLFGEDFHARNIFPWFVVDQLRGRSMSTDIPPGHAPRPASAFADLPPAQRFIELRHNVVQDALFAQLKAEFGKDRVWTEYPTGTGGFADALVRHSNACCHLYEIKIAATATQVVRQAMGQLLEYSFRVGGLEPVKLFAVGEPVLDDVTRRFLARLRDDFNLEIDYLQIKLPDGLALSP
;
A
#
# COMPACT_ATOMS: atom_id res chain seq x y z
N MET A 1 -31.54 -30.30 -19.42
CA MET A 1 -30.47 -30.84 -20.29
C MET A 1 -31.07 -31.92 -21.18
N ASP A 2 -30.79 -31.91 -22.49
CA ASP A 2 -31.30 -32.89 -23.48
C ASP A 2 -30.92 -34.34 -23.10
N GLU A 3 -31.85 -35.28 -23.28
CA GLU A 3 -31.65 -36.68 -22.90
C GLU A 3 -30.40 -37.31 -23.54
N ARG A 4 -30.07 -36.96 -24.78
CA ARG A 4 -28.91 -37.50 -25.49
C ARG A 4 -27.61 -37.07 -24.84
N ILE A 5 -27.58 -35.87 -24.26
CA ILE A 5 -26.42 -35.30 -23.57
C ILE A 5 -26.28 -35.93 -22.17
N THR A 6 -27.39 -36.15 -21.46
CA THR A 6 -27.36 -36.78 -20.13
C THR A 6 -26.81 -38.21 -20.16
N ARG A 7 -27.00 -38.94 -21.26
CA ARG A 7 -26.52 -40.32 -21.46
C ARG A 7 -25.02 -40.43 -21.77
N LEU A 8 -24.33 -39.30 -22.02
CA LEU A 8 -22.89 -39.31 -22.28
C LEU A 8 -22.13 -39.64 -21.00
N LYS A 9 -21.15 -40.54 -21.13
CA LYS A 9 -20.42 -41.14 -20.00
C LYS A 9 -19.01 -40.58 -19.81
N THR A 10 -18.44 -39.95 -20.83
CA THR A 10 -17.10 -39.38 -20.76
C THR A 10 -17.08 -37.91 -21.19
N SER A 11 -16.15 -37.14 -20.61
CA SER A 11 -15.95 -35.73 -20.95
C SER A 11 -15.57 -35.55 -22.42
N LYS A 12 -14.83 -36.50 -22.98
CA LYS A 12 -14.42 -36.52 -24.40
C LYS A 12 -15.60 -36.69 -25.35
N ASP A 13 -16.54 -37.59 -25.03
CA ASP A 13 -17.73 -37.81 -25.85
C ASP A 13 -18.64 -36.58 -25.84
N ALA A 14 -18.79 -35.94 -24.67
CA ALA A 14 -19.54 -34.70 -24.51
C ALA A 14 -18.92 -33.52 -25.31
N ARG A 15 -17.60 -33.38 -25.32
CA ARG A 15 -16.91 -32.38 -26.17
C ARG A 15 -17.08 -32.66 -27.66
N THR A 16 -17.07 -33.94 -28.04
CA THR A 16 -17.30 -34.35 -29.44
C THR A 16 -18.73 -34.05 -29.87
N PHE A 17 -19.71 -34.31 -29.00
CA PHE A 17 -21.10 -33.95 -29.23
C PHE A 17 -21.27 -32.43 -29.37
N ALA A 18 -20.64 -31.64 -28.50
CA ALA A 18 -20.68 -30.18 -28.58
C ALA A 18 -20.13 -29.65 -29.93
N LYS A 19 -19.00 -30.17 -30.38
CA LYS A 19 -18.43 -29.82 -31.69
C LYS A 19 -19.38 -30.14 -32.84
N ASN A 20 -19.98 -31.33 -32.82
CA ASN A 20 -20.92 -31.78 -33.84
C ASN A 20 -22.24 -30.99 -33.84
N ALA A 21 -22.70 -30.53 -32.66
CA ALA A 21 -23.88 -29.68 -32.51
C ALA A 21 -23.63 -28.28 -33.07
N ARG A 22 -22.44 -27.70 -32.78
CA ARG A 22 -22.00 -26.41 -33.34
C ARG A 22 -21.91 -26.45 -34.86
N GLU A 23 -21.28 -27.48 -35.43
CA GLU A 23 -21.14 -27.64 -36.88
C GLU A 23 -22.49 -27.77 -37.60
N ARG A 24 -23.54 -28.20 -36.89
CA ARG A 24 -24.91 -28.31 -37.38
C ARG A 24 -25.80 -27.11 -36.99
N GLY A 25 -25.25 -26.07 -36.37
CA GLY A 25 -25.98 -24.85 -36.01
C GLY A 25 -26.85 -24.94 -34.75
N HIS A 26 -26.76 -26.02 -33.97
CA HIS A 26 -27.52 -26.21 -32.72
C HIS A 26 -26.72 -25.70 -31.51
N LEU A 27 -26.70 -24.38 -31.30
CA LEU A 27 -25.93 -23.70 -30.26
C LEU A 27 -26.43 -23.99 -28.83
N ASP A 28 -27.72 -24.30 -28.69
CA ASP A 28 -28.36 -24.71 -27.44
C ASP A 28 -27.84 -26.09 -26.97
N LEU A 29 -27.72 -27.04 -27.90
CA LEU A 29 -27.16 -28.37 -27.64
C LEU A 29 -25.65 -28.32 -27.43
N GLU A 30 -24.94 -27.42 -28.12
CA GLU A 30 -23.52 -27.16 -27.85
C GLU A 30 -23.31 -26.72 -26.40
N THR A 31 -24.07 -25.73 -25.94
CA THR A 31 -23.95 -25.17 -24.59
C THR A 31 -24.20 -26.24 -23.52
N GLN A 32 -25.26 -27.02 -23.70
CA GLN A 32 -25.60 -28.12 -22.78
C GLN A 32 -24.54 -29.24 -22.79
N ALA A 33 -23.97 -29.57 -23.96
CA ALA A 33 -22.94 -30.59 -24.08
C ALA A 33 -21.60 -30.15 -23.50
N LEU A 34 -21.24 -28.86 -23.63
CA LEU A 34 -20.06 -28.30 -22.97
C LEU A 34 -20.22 -28.26 -21.45
N GLN A 35 -21.40 -27.93 -20.95
CA GLN A 35 -21.70 -28.01 -19.51
C GLN A 35 -21.51 -29.44 -19.01
N ARG A 36 -22.12 -30.43 -19.69
CA ARG A 36 -21.98 -31.84 -19.32
C ARG A 36 -20.54 -32.34 -19.41
N ALA A 37 -19.77 -31.88 -20.39
CA ALA A 37 -18.36 -32.23 -20.52
C ALA A 37 -17.53 -31.80 -19.30
N ARG A 38 -17.79 -30.62 -18.75
CA ARG A 38 -17.08 -30.10 -17.56
C ARG A 38 -17.43 -30.89 -16.30
N GLU A 39 -18.70 -31.24 -16.13
CA GLU A 39 -19.17 -32.10 -15.02
C GLU A 39 -18.49 -33.48 -15.06
N LEU A 40 -18.52 -34.15 -16.22
CA LEU A 40 -17.87 -35.46 -16.39
C LEU A 40 -16.37 -35.37 -16.19
N GLN A 41 -15.73 -34.28 -16.63
CA GLN A 41 -14.30 -34.05 -16.43
C GLN A 41 -13.95 -33.89 -14.95
N ALA A 42 -14.81 -33.25 -14.16
CA ALA A 42 -14.61 -33.13 -12.71
C ALA A 42 -14.71 -34.49 -12.02
N ILE A 43 -15.67 -35.33 -12.41
CA ILE A 43 -15.82 -36.70 -11.90
C ILE A 43 -14.59 -37.54 -12.27
N GLU A 44 -14.16 -37.51 -13.54
CA GLU A 44 -12.96 -38.20 -14.02
C GLU A 44 -11.68 -37.77 -13.29
N ALA A 45 -11.62 -36.52 -12.82
CA ALA A 45 -10.52 -35.97 -12.03
C ALA A 45 -10.57 -36.34 -10.53
N GLY A 46 -11.57 -37.09 -10.09
CA GLY A 46 -11.69 -37.60 -8.71
C GLY A 46 -12.40 -36.66 -7.73
N TYR A 47 -13.12 -35.64 -8.20
CA TYR A 47 -13.95 -34.79 -7.31
C TYR A 47 -15.23 -35.52 -6.90
N THR A 48 -15.44 -35.68 -5.60
CA THR A 48 -16.44 -36.63 -5.06
C THR A 48 -17.75 -35.96 -4.66
N SER A 49 -17.70 -34.72 -4.14
CA SER A 49 -18.90 -33.99 -3.73
C SER A 49 -19.46 -33.06 -4.81
N SER A 50 -20.72 -32.63 -4.65
CA SER A 50 -21.39 -31.76 -5.63
C SER A 50 -20.74 -30.39 -5.69
N ALA A 51 -20.38 -29.81 -4.54
CA ALA A 51 -19.65 -28.54 -4.49
C ALA A 51 -18.24 -28.65 -5.08
N GLN A 52 -17.51 -29.74 -4.80
CA GLN A 52 -16.18 -29.99 -5.39
C GLN A 52 -16.23 -30.07 -6.92
N GLN A 53 -17.23 -30.78 -7.47
CA GLN A 53 -17.43 -30.89 -8.90
C GLN A 53 -17.80 -29.54 -9.53
N ALA A 54 -18.62 -28.73 -8.85
CA ALA A 54 -18.97 -27.39 -9.30
C ALA A 54 -17.76 -26.44 -9.34
N ILE A 55 -16.90 -26.47 -8.32
CA ILE A 55 -15.64 -25.69 -8.26
C ILE A 55 -14.71 -26.07 -9.42
N ALA A 56 -14.55 -27.37 -9.67
CA ALA A 56 -13.74 -27.86 -10.78
C ALA A 56 -14.32 -27.46 -12.15
N ALA A 57 -15.63 -27.58 -12.32
CA ALA A 57 -16.32 -27.19 -13.55
C ALA A 57 -16.21 -25.68 -13.82
N ALA A 58 -16.32 -24.84 -12.78
CA ALA A 58 -16.10 -23.40 -12.87
C ALA A 58 -14.67 -23.05 -13.31
N LEU A 59 -13.66 -23.72 -12.74
CA LEU A 59 -12.28 -23.54 -13.17
C LEU A 59 -12.07 -23.91 -14.64
N TYR A 60 -12.67 -24.99 -15.12
CA TYR A 60 -12.56 -25.38 -16.53
C TYR A 60 -13.26 -24.38 -17.45
N ALA A 61 -14.43 -23.88 -17.05
CA ALA A 61 -15.13 -22.83 -17.79
C ALA A 61 -14.30 -21.54 -17.87
N TYR A 62 -13.67 -21.15 -16.76
CA TYR A 62 -12.76 -20.00 -16.69
C TYR A 62 -11.54 -20.15 -17.62
N GLU A 63 -10.87 -21.31 -17.58
CA GLU A 63 -9.72 -21.60 -18.45
C GLU A 63 -10.09 -21.57 -19.94
N GLU A 64 -11.24 -22.13 -20.29
CA GLU A 64 -11.76 -22.12 -21.67
C GLU A 64 -12.09 -20.70 -22.14
N HIS A 65 -12.73 -19.88 -21.30
CA HIS A 65 -13.04 -18.49 -21.62
C HIS A 65 -11.77 -17.66 -21.82
N GLN A 66 -10.79 -17.78 -20.91
CA GLN A 66 -9.49 -17.12 -21.02
C GLN A 66 -8.67 -17.58 -22.23
N SER A 67 -8.76 -18.87 -22.59
CA SER A 67 -8.10 -19.40 -23.79
C SER A 67 -8.67 -18.79 -25.07
N ARG A 68 -10.00 -18.58 -25.13
CA ARG A 68 -10.67 -17.92 -26.27
C ARG A 68 -10.23 -16.46 -26.40
N LEU A 69 -10.21 -15.70 -25.30
CA LEU A 69 -9.78 -14.29 -25.32
C LEU A 69 -8.32 -14.11 -25.73
N LYS A 70 -7.43 -15.02 -25.30
CA LYS A 70 -5.98 -14.93 -25.56
C LYS A 70 -5.54 -15.57 -26.89
N GLY A 71 -6.46 -16.22 -27.61
CA GLY A 71 -6.14 -16.94 -28.86
C GLY A 71 -5.15 -18.11 -28.70
N ARG A 72 -4.87 -18.54 -27.46
CA ARG A 72 -3.93 -19.62 -27.12
C ARG A 72 -4.42 -20.38 -25.89
N THR A 73 -4.00 -21.63 -25.75
CA THR A 73 -4.35 -22.45 -24.58
C THR A 73 -3.88 -21.77 -23.29
N PHE A 74 -4.82 -21.51 -22.38
CA PHE A 74 -4.58 -20.92 -21.08
C PHE A 74 -4.94 -21.93 -19.98
N ARG A 75 -4.03 -22.08 -19.01
CA ARG A 75 -4.24 -22.89 -17.81
C ARG A 75 -4.02 -22.01 -16.58
N ALA A 76 -4.93 -22.08 -15.62
CA ALA A 76 -4.86 -21.35 -14.38
C ALA A 76 -3.97 -22.10 -13.37
N THR A 77 -2.66 -22.12 -13.64
CA THR A 77 -1.68 -22.96 -12.91
C THR A 77 -1.69 -22.71 -11.40
N ARG A 78 -1.75 -21.45 -10.95
CA ARG A 78 -1.84 -21.11 -9.52
C ARG A 78 -3.13 -21.63 -8.87
N THR A 79 -4.27 -21.47 -9.52
CA THR A 79 -5.56 -21.95 -9.01
C THR A 79 -5.59 -23.48 -8.93
N ARG A 80 -5.04 -24.17 -9.93
CA ARG A 80 -4.88 -25.63 -9.90
C ARG A 80 -3.99 -26.10 -8.75
N GLN A 81 -2.85 -25.45 -8.57
CA GLN A 81 -1.93 -25.78 -7.47
C GLN A 81 -2.57 -25.54 -6.10
N MET A 82 -3.35 -24.48 -5.96
CA MET A 82 -4.08 -24.18 -4.73
C MET A 82 -5.14 -25.26 -4.42
N LEU A 83 -5.95 -25.65 -5.41
CA LEU A 83 -6.96 -26.72 -5.23
C LEU A 83 -6.32 -28.06 -4.88
N ALA A 84 -5.16 -28.38 -5.50
CA ALA A 84 -4.43 -29.61 -5.22
C ALA A 84 -3.81 -29.62 -3.81
N ASN A 85 -3.26 -28.49 -3.36
CA ASN A 85 -2.57 -28.41 -2.06
C ASN A 85 -3.52 -28.34 -0.85
N ARG A 86 -4.71 -27.73 -1.02
CA ARG A 86 -5.64 -27.44 0.09
C ARG A 86 -6.94 -28.21 0.02
N GLY A 87 -7.24 -28.85 -1.10
CA GLY A 87 -8.59 -29.35 -1.39
C GLY A 87 -9.50 -28.24 -1.93
N ALA A 88 -10.53 -28.64 -2.67
CA ALA A 88 -11.37 -27.69 -3.41
C ALA A 88 -12.26 -26.83 -2.51
N LEU A 89 -12.83 -27.39 -1.44
CA LEU A 89 -13.75 -26.69 -0.55
C LEU A 89 -13.01 -25.61 0.27
N ASP A 90 -11.96 -25.98 1.00
CA ASP A 90 -11.12 -25.06 1.78
C ASP A 90 -10.53 -23.92 0.94
N ALA A 91 -10.16 -24.22 -0.31
CA ALA A 91 -9.66 -23.22 -1.25
C ALA A 91 -10.75 -22.20 -1.64
N ALA A 92 -11.97 -22.65 -1.90
CA ALA A 92 -13.09 -21.78 -2.21
C ALA A 92 -13.50 -20.93 -1.00
N GLU A 93 -13.59 -21.51 0.19
CA GLU A 93 -13.91 -20.76 1.42
C GLU A 93 -12.90 -19.65 1.67
N ARG A 94 -11.60 -19.97 1.61
CA ARG A 94 -10.55 -18.98 1.82
C ARG A 94 -10.64 -17.84 0.80
N MET A 95 -10.94 -18.15 -0.46
CA MET A 95 -11.06 -17.12 -1.49
C MET A 95 -12.26 -16.21 -1.26
N VAL A 96 -13.37 -16.75 -0.76
CA VAL A 96 -14.54 -15.93 -0.42
C VAL A 96 -14.32 -15.13 0.86
N LEU A 97 -13.64 -15.69 1.85
CA LEU A 97 -13.32 -15.04 3.12
C LEU A 97 -12.20 -13.99 3.02
N ASN A 98 -11.41 -14.00 1.93
CA ASN A 98 -10.44 -12.94 1.66
C ASN A 98 -11.15 -11.62 1.37
N ARG A 99 -10.56 -10.51 1.83
CA ARG A 99 -11.17 -9.16 1.77
C ARG A 99 -11.41 -8.65 0.34
N GLN A 100 -10.54 -9.00 -0.62
CA GLN A 100 -10.69 -8.61 -2.02
C GLN A 100 -11.25 -9.76 -2.87
N PRO A 101 -12.16 -9.48 -3.83
CA PRO A 101 -12.56 -10.47 -4.81
C PRO A 101 -11.34 -10.97 -5.58
N SER A 102 -11.26 -12.27 -5.81
CA SER A 102 -10.13 -12.80 -6.57
C SER A 102 -10.14 -12.25 -8.00
N LYS A 103 -8.98 -12.18 -8.65
CA LYS A 103 -8.92 -11.85 -10.09
C LYS A 103 -9.78 -12.80 -10.95
N GLY A 104 -10.03 -14.02 -10.47
CA GLY A 104 -10.96 -14.95 -11.11
C GLY A 104 -12.43 -14.52 -10.97
N TYR A 105 -12.81 -13.93 -9.85
CA TYR A 105 -14.15 -13.39 -9.60
C TYR A 105 -14.45 -12.22 -10.53
N GLU A 106 -13.57 -11.22 -10.59
CA GLU A 106 -13.73 -10.03 -11.45
C GLU A 106 -13.89 -10.44 -12.92
N VAL A 107 -13.06 -11.38 -13.40
CA VAL A 107 -13.12 -11.85 -14.78
C VAL A 107 -14.39 -12.64 -15.07
N LEU A 108 -14.94 -13.38 -14.10
CA LEU A 108 -16.21 -14.10 -14.25
C LEU A 108 -17.40 -13.14 -14.23
N GLU A 109 -17.33 -12.07 -13.43
CA GLU A 109 -18.33 -11.00 -13.39
C GLU A 109 -18.35 -10.20 -14.70
N GLU A 110 -17.19 -9.74 -15.18
CA GLU A 110 -17.03 -9.03 -16.47
C GLU A 110 -17.51 -9.87 -17.67
N ALA A 111 -17.36 -11.20 -17.59
CA ALA A 111 -17.80 -12.13 -18.62
C ALA A 111 -19.29 -12.54 -18.52
N GLY A 112 -20.04 -12.02 -17.53
CA GLY A 112 -21.44 -12.39 -17.28
C GLY A 112 -21.62 -13.84 -16.79
N LEU A 113 -20.58 -14.44 -16.21
CA LEU A 113 -20.51 -15.81 -15.72
C LEU A 113 -20.48 -15.87 -14.18
N GLN A 114 -21.10 -14.90 -13.50
CA GLN A 114 -21.10 -14.79 -12.04
C GLN A 114 -21.67 -16.02 -11.32
N GLU A 115 -22.58 -16.75 -11.97
CA GLU A 115 -23.13 -18.05 -11.50
C GLU A 115 -22.08 -19.17 -11.36
N LEU A 116 -20.88 -18.97 -11.93
CA LEU A 116 -19.73 -19.87 -11.81
C LEU A 116 -18.69 -19.36 -10.81
N SER A 117 -18.94 -18.24 -10.11
CA SER A 117 -18.07 -17.74 -9.05
C SER A 117 -18.07 -18.68 -7.83
N PHE A 118 -17.01 -18.60 -7.01
CA PHE A 118 -16.97 -19.37 -5.77
C PHE A 118 -18.07 -18.92 -4.80
N GLU A 119 -18.39 -17.63 -4.79
CA GLU A 119 -19.47 -17.03 -4.04
C GLU A 119 -20.82 -17.66 -4.41
N ALA A 120 -21.17 -17.72 -5.70
CA ALA A 120 -22.41 -18.35 -6.15
C ALA A 120 -22.45 -19.85 -5.84
N ILE A 121 -21.32 -20.55 -5.97
CA ILE A 121 -21.21 -21.98 -5.65
C ILE A 121 -21.39 -22.23 -4.14
N ILE A 122 -20.79 -21.40 -3.28
CA ILE A 122 -20.91 -21.52 -1.82
C ILE A 122 -22.36 -21.25 -1.38
N VAL A 123 -23.02 -20.24 -1.95
CA VAL A 123 -24.44 -19.98 -1.66
C VAL A 123 -25.34 -21.11 -2.15
N ARG A 124 -24.99 -21.79 -3.25
CA ARG A 124 -25.76 -22.91 -3.81
C ARG A 124 -25.63 -24.21 -3.02
N PHE A 125 -24.50 -24.44 -2.35
CA PHE A 125 -24.25 -25.66 -1.57
C PHE A 125 -23.87 -25.34 -0.11
N PRO A 126 -24.74 -24.64 0.65
CA PRO A 126 -24.38 -24.11 1.96
C PRO A 126 -23.99 -25.21 2.97
N ASP A 127 -24.55 -26.42 2.83
CA ASP A 127 -24.29 -27.54 3.73
C ASP A 127 -22.88 -28.16 3.57
N GLU A 128 -22.17 -27.82 2.49
CA GLU A 128 -20.78 -28.26 2.24
C GLU A 128 -19.72 -27.24 2.66
N PHE A 129 -20.13 -26.08 3.22
CA PHE A 129 -19.25 -24.98 3.61
C PHE A 129 -19.55 -24.46 5.02
N SER A 130 -18.59 -23.74 5.62
CA SER A 130 -18.79 -23.06 6.89
C SER A 130 -19.86 -21.97 6.80
N GLU A 131 -20.67 -21.79 7.85
CA GLU A 131 -21.70 -20.73 7.92
C GLU A 131 -21.11 -19.35 7.62
N ARG A 132 -19.87 -19.11 8.08
CA ARG A 132 -19.12 -17.88 7.83
C ARG A 132 -18.81 -17.68 6.34
N ALA A 133 -18.41 -18.73 5.63
CA ALA A 133 -18.15 -18.65 4.20
C ALA A 133 -19.45 -18.41 3.40
N VAL A 134 -20.56 -19.01 3.84
CA VAL A 134 -21.89 -18.78 3.26
C VAL A 134 -22.36 -17.34 3.45
N GLU A 135 -22.21 -16.78 4.65
CA GLU A 135 -22.57 -15.40 4.94
C GLU A 135 -21.70 -14.41 4.16
N ALA A 136 -20.39 -14.65 4.11
CA ALA A 136 -19.45 -13.86 3.30
C ALA A 136 -19.78 -13.91 1.80
N ALA A 137 -20.13 -15.09 1.28
CA ALA A 137 -20.54 -15.27 -0.10
C ALA A 137 -21.81 -14.48 -0.43
N ARG A 138 -22.83 -14.54 0.45
CA ARG A 138 -24.08 -13.77 0.30
C ARG A 138 -23.82 -12.28 0.36
N ALA A 139 -23.05 -11.83 1.35
CA ALA A 139 -22.70 -10.42 1.48
C ALA A 139 -22.02 -9.91 0.21
N ARG A 140 -21.10 -10.68 -0.39
CA ARG A 140 -20.44 -10.30 -1.64
C ARG A 140 -21.36 -10.27 -2.85
N LEU A 141 -22.24 -11.26 -3.03
CA LEU A 141 -23.21 -11.26 -4.13
C LEU A 141 -24.24 -10.13 -4.02
N GLU A 142 -24.58 -9.73 -2.80
CA GLU A 142 -25.55 -8.67 -2.52
C GLU A 142 -24.92 -7.27 -2.38
N GLY A 143 -23.59 -7.16 -2.54
CA GLY A 143 -22.86 -5.89 -2.41
C GLY A 143 -22.83 -5.32 -0.98
N ARG A 144 -23.04 -6.18 0.03
CA ARG A 144 -22.98 -5.83 1.46
C ARG A 144 -21.56 -6.03 2.01
N PRO A 145 -21.14 -5.24 3.01
CA PRO A 145 -19.85 -5.43 3.67
C PRO A 145 -19.79 -6.79 4.39
N LEU A 146 -18.61 -7.44 4.35
CA LEU A 146 -18.37 -8.71 5.02
C LEU A 146 -18.53 -8.56 6.54
N PRO A 147 -19.20 -9.50 7.22
CA PRO A 147 -19.24 -9.50 8.68
C PRO A 147 -17.86 -9.90 9.23
N PHE A 148 -17.17 -8.98 9.91
CA PHE A 148 -15.95 -9.28 10.68
C PHE A 148 -16.12 -8.94 12.16
N LEU A 149 -15.57 -9.84 12.98
CA LEU A 149 -15.59 -9.96 14.44
C LEU A 149 -15.59 -8.63 15.23
N ALA A 150 -16.70 -8.35 15.89
CA ALA A 150 -16.73 -7.44 17.03
C ALA A 150 -16.22 -8.19 18.27
N VAL A 151 -15.08 -7.78 18.82
CA VAL A 151 -14.76 -8.03 20.22
C VAL A 151 -15.25 -6.82 20.98
N GLU A 152 -16.38 -6.97 21.69
CA GLU A 152 -16.88 -5.96 22.60
C GLU A 152 -15.95 -5.87 23.82
N VAL A 153 -15.21 -4.77 23.93
CA VAL A 153 -14.60 -4.38 25.21
C VAL A 153 -15.73 -3.78 26.04
N ALA A 154 -16.24 -4.58 26.98
CA ALA A 154 -17.18 -4.11 27.99
C ALA A 154 -16.49 -3.07 28.89
N SER A 155 -16.71 -1.78 28.61
CA SER A 155 -16.50 -0.71 29.59
C SER A 155 -17.73 -0.65 30.51
N SER A 156 -17.54 -1.08 31.75
CA SER A 156 -18.50 -0.89 32.82
C SER A 156 -18.71 0.58 33.14
N SER A 157 -19.92 1.09 32.92
CA SER A 157 -20.60 2.02 33.84
C SER A 157 -22.04 2.24 33.40
N ASP A 158 -22.95 1.73 34.22
CA ASP A 158 -24.38 2.07 34.25
C ASP A 158 -24.57 3.58 34.48
N SER A 159 -25.39 4.23 33.64
CA SER A 159 -26.72 4.74 34.05
C SER A 159 -27.27 5.74 33.02
N SER A 160 -28.43 5.38 32.47
CA SER A 160 -29.46 6.13 31.75
C SER A 160 -29.45 7.67 31.79
N THR A 161 -29.68 8.32 30.64
CA THR A 161 -31.00 8.90 30.30
C THR A 161 -31.05 9.40 28.84
N ASP A 162 -32.20 9.17 28.23
CA ASP A 162 -32.55 9.47 26.85
C ASP A 162 -32.53 10.96 26.52
N HIS A 163 -31.92 11.32 25.38
CA HIS A 163 -32.41 12.39 24.53
C HIS A 163 -32.15 12.05 23.06
N GLU A 164 -33.24 11.92 22.31
CA GLU A 164 -33.29 11.86 20.87
C GLU A 164 -32.62 13.11 20.26
N GLY A 165 -31.43 12.91 19.71
CA GLY A 165 -30.79 13.81 18.78
C GLY A 165 -30.05 12.94 17.78
N ILE A 166 -30.40 13.03 16.50
CA ILE A 166 -29.66 12.38 15.42
C ILE A 166 -28.28 13.05 15.37
N ASP A 167 -27.33 12.47 16.09
CA ASP A 167 -25.93 12.87 16.04
C ASP A 167 -25.29 12.20 14.81
N ILE A 168 -25.24 12.93 13.69
CA ILE A 168 -24.42 12.56 12.52
C ILE A 168 -22.94 12.95 12.77
N SER A 169 -22.47 12.85 14.00
CA SER A 169 -21.06 12.68 14.32
C SER A 169 -20.74 11.19 14.28
N SER A 170 -20.78 10.58 13.09
CA SER A 170 -20.12 9.30 12.92
C SER A 170 -18.62 9.58 13.09
N SER A 171 -18.10 9.45 14.30
CA SER A 171 -16.66 9.54 14.57
C SER A 171 -15.94 8.69 13.53
N ILE A 172 -15.04 9.30 12.76
CA ILE A 172 -14.21 8.54 11.82
C ILE A 172 -13.50 7.46 12.64
N LYS A 173 -13.80 6.20 12.34
CA LYS A 173 -13.28 5.05 13.08
C LYS A 173 -11.89 4.77 12.55
N LEU A 174 -10.89 5.28 13.25
CA LEU A 174 -9.52 4.85 13.10
C LEU A 174 -9.34 3.53 13.85
N ASP A 175 -8.79 2.53 13.18
CA ASP A 175 -8.34 1.33 13.87
C ASP A 175 -6.95 1.54 14.50
N ALA A 176 -6.45 0.50 15.19
CA ALA A 176 -5.15 0.56 15.85
C ALA A 176 -4.02 0.88 14.87
N GLU A 177 -4.04 0.29 13.67
CA GLU A 177 -3.00 0.51 12.67
C GLU A 177 -2.98 1.95 12.17
N ALA A 178 -4.14 2.56 11.92
CA ALA A 178 -4.21 3.97 11.58
C ALA A 178 -3.67 4.88 12.70
N LEU A 179 -3.95 4.55 13.96
CA LEU A 179 -3.41 5.29 15.11
C LEU A 179 -1.88 5.16 15.20
N ASP A 180 -1.34 3.98 14.97
CA ASP A 180 0.11 3.77 15.00
C ASP A 180 0.83 4.47 13.84
N PHE A 181 0.23 4.49 12.65
CA PHE A 181 0.75 5.28 11.53
C PHE A 181 0.71 6.78 11.83
N LEU A 182 -0.36 7.27 12.46
CA LEU A 182 -0.45 8.67 12.88
C LEU A 182 0.59 9.00 13.95
N GLU A 183 0.80 8.12 14.91
CA GLU A 183 1.78 8.32 15.97
C GLU A 183 3.21 8.29 15.43
N GLY A 184 3.54 7.31 14.58
CA GLY A 184 4.82 7.25 13.88
C GLY A 184 5.07 8.48 13.00
N PHE A 185 4.03 9.03 12.37
CA PHE A 185 4.15 10.27 11.61
C PHE A 185 4.40 11.51 12.49
N LYS A 186 4.08 11.49 13.80
CA LYS A 186 4.37 12.62 14.72
C LYS A 186 5.84 12.69 15.13
N ASP A 187 6.62 11.65 14.93
CA ASP A 187 8.05 11.65 15.24
C ASP A 187 8.75 12.80 14.49
N PRO A 188 9.36 13.78 15.20
CA PRO A 188 10.01 14.91 14.56
C PRO A 188 11.28 14.53 13.78
N GLY A 189 11.89 13.38 14.08
CA GLY A 189 13.15 12.91 13.49
C GLY A 189 13.00 12.33 12.08
N ILE A 190 11.81 11.85 11.71
CA ILE A 190 11.60 11.24 10.39
C ILE A 190 11.77 12.28 9.28
N TRP A 191 12.29 11.86 8.12
CA TRP A 191 12.50 12.71 6.95
C TRP A 191 11.31 13.62 6.62
N HIS A 192 10.09 13.08 6.72
CA HIS A 192 8.85 13.78 6.42
C HIS A 192 8.67 15.03 7.28
N ARG A 193 8.98 14.95 8.58
CA ARG A 193 8.84 16.03 9.55
C ARG A 193 10.08 16.92 9.60
N ALA A 194 11.27 16.33 9.67
CA ALA A 194 12.52 17.04 9.85
C ALA A 194 12.93 17.86 8.61
N SER A 195 12.68 17.33 7.41
CA SER A 195 13.21 17.89 6.17
C SER A 195 12.14 18.34 5.19
N TRP A 196 11.15 17.48 4.89
CA TRP A 196 10.19 17.78 3.83
C TRP A 196 9.14 18.81 4.26
N LEU A 197 8.49 18.63 5.41
CA LEU A 197 7.42 19.51 5.88
C LEU A 197 7.84 21.00 5.97
N PRO A 198 9.01 21.38 6.51
CA PRO A 198 9.44 22.79 6.53
C PRO A 198 9.65 23.38 5.13
N ARG A 199 10.19 22.59 4.20
CA ARG A 199 10.40 23.01 2.81
C ARG A 199 9.07 23.15 2.09
N TYR A 200 8.16 22.20 2.27
CA TYR A 200 6.81 22.24 1.68
C TYR A 200 6.02 23.47 2.14
N ARG A 201 6.09 23.81 3.44
CA ARG A 201 5.49 25.03 3.99
C ARG A 201 6.03 26.29 3.31
N ARG A 202 7.35 26.42 3.25
CA ARG A 202 7.99 27.57 2.59
C ARG A 202 7.60 27.67 1.13
N THR A 203 7.70 26.58 0.39
CA THR A 203 7.42 26.57 -1.06
C THR A 203 5.97 26.90 -1.38
N THR A 204 5.00 26.36 -0.62
CA THR A 204 3.58 26.69 -0.84
C THR A 204 3.25 28.13 -0.44
N GLN A 205 3.90 28.66 0.59
CA GLN A 205 3.77 30.07 0.97
C GLN A 205 4.35 30.99 -0.11
N ASP A 206 5.52 30.66 -0.65
CA ASP A 206 6.17 31.41 -1.74
C ASP A 206 5.30 31.40 -3.01
N ILE A 207 4.70 30.25 -3.35
CA ILE A 207 3.75 30.13 -4.47
C ILE A 207 2.52 30.98 -4.22
N ALA A 208 1.91 30.90 -3.03
CA ALA A 208 0.72 31.69 -2.69
C ALA A 208 0.98 33.19 -2.80
N GLN A 209 2.11 33.67 -2.28
CA GLN A 209 2.49 35.09 -2.37
C GLN A 209 2.72 35.52 -3.82
N ALA A 210 3.47 34.72 -4.59
CA ALA A 210 3.73 34.99 -6.00
C ALA A 210 2.45 35.03 -6.86
N LEU A 211 1.44 34.22 -6.54
CA LEU A 211 0.14 34.24 -7.21
C LEU A 211 -0.65 35.52 -6.91
N VAL A 212 -0.59 36.00 -5.66
CA VAL A 212 -1.22 37.28 -5.26
C VAL A 212 -0.57 38.47 -5.97
N ASP A 213 0.76 38.43 -6.11
CA ASP A 213 1.55 39.50 -6.74
C ASP A 213 1.62 39.40 -8.28
N ASP A 214 0.97 38.39 -8.88
CA ASP A 214 1.06 37.99 -10.31
C ASP A 214 2.51 37.85 -10.81
N GLN A 215 3.41 37.38 -9.94
CA GLN A 215 4.83 37.11 -10.23
C GLN A 215 5.08 35.62 -10.49
N LEU A 216 4.62 35.13 -11.65
CA LEU A 216 4.50 33.70 -11.91
C LEU A 216 5.77 32.99 -12.37
N GLU A 217 6.89 33.69 -12.53
CA GLU A 217 8.17 33.09 -12.96
C GLU A 217 8.69 32.05 -11.97
N ASN A 218 8.66 32.34 -10.67
CA ASN A 218 9.14 31.38 -9.66
C ASN A 218 8.18 30.18 -9.51
N PRO A 219 6.84 30.36 -9.40
CA PRO A 219 5.90 29.24 -9.48
C PRO A 219 6.04 28.39 -10.75
N PHE A 220 6.26 29.00 -11.91
CA PHE A 220 6.49 28.29 -13.17
C PHE A 220 7.68 27.33 -13.07
N ASP A 221 8.82 27.84 -12.62
CA ASP A 221 10.04 27.04 -12.46
C ASP A 221 9.84 25.92 -11.43
N ILE A 222 9.21 26.20 -10.29
CA ILE A 222 8.95 25.22 -9.22
C ILE A 222 8.03 24.09 -9.70
N LEU A 223 6.90 24.44 -10.33
CA LEU A 223 5.84 23.48 -10.65
C LEU A 223 6.19 22.62 -11.86
N TRP A 224 6.78 23.22 -12.90
CA TRP A 224 6.93 22.57 -14.20
C TRP A 224 8.35 22.08 -14.50
N LYS A 225 9.38 22.67 -13.87
CA LYS A 225 10.78 22.41 -14.23
C LYS A 225 11.53 21.67 -13.13
N ARG A 226 11.45 22.11 -11.86
CA ARG A 226 12.28 21.54 -10.78
C ARG A 226 11.93 20.09 -10.48
N ALA A 227 12.94 19.22 -10.54
CA ALA A 227 12.85 17.83 -10.08
C ALA A 227 12.54 17.77 -8.57
N HIS A 228 13.31 18.48 -7.76
CA HIS A 228 13.07 18.67 -6.33
C HIS A 228 12.32 19.98 -6.12
N ASN A 229 10.99 19.86 -6.07
CA ASN A 229 10.05 20.99 -6.01
C ASN A 229 9.45 21.19 -4.61
N ASP A 230 9.81 20.34 -3.63
CA ASP A 230 9.31 20.34 -2.25
C ASP A 230 7.77 20.18 -2.08
N ILE A 231 6.99 20.09 -3.15
CA ILE A 231 5.54 19.85 -3.12
C ILE A 231 5.24 18.35 -3.15
N SER A 232 5.88 17.60 -4.04
CA SER A 232 5.67 16.16 -4.17
C SER A 232 6.96 15.39 -4.36
N ASN A 233 6.99 14.16 -3.85
CA ASN A 233 8.12 13.25 -3.96
C ASN A 233 7.95 12.21 -5.11
N ALA A 234 6.99 12.44 -6.02
CA ALA A 234 6.64 11.51 -7.11
C ALA A 234 7.60 11.55 -8.33
N GLY A 235 8.86 11.95 -8.14
CA GLY A 235 9.85 12.08 -9.23
C GLY A 235 9.67 13.35 -10.08
N GLN A 236 10.50 13.50 -11.12
CA GLN A 236 10.65 14.76 -11.88
C GLN A 236 9.48 15.08 -12.83
N GLY A 237 8.66 14.10 -13.23
CA GLY A 237 7.72 14.24 -14.35
C GLY A 237 8.40 13.98 -15.71
N VAL A 238 7.65 14.03 -16.80
CA VAL A 238 8.10 13.50 -18.12
C VAL A 238 8.21 14.57 -19.23
N LEU A 239 8.24 15.85 -18.88
CA LEU A 239 8.45 16.94 -19.84
C LEU A 239 9.92 17.35 -19.91
N LYS A 240 10.39 17.64 -21.13
CA LYS A 240 11.72 18.21 -21.35
C LYS A 240 11.70 19.70 -21.01
N TYR A 241 12.77 20.19 -20.38
CA TYR A 241 12.92 21.60 -20.00
C TYR A 241 12.74 22.55 -21.20
N ASP A 242 13.38 22.25 -22.33
CA ASP A 242 13.30 23.10 -23.54
C ASP A 242 11.86 23.27 -24.03
N THR A 243 11.07 22.19 -24.05
CA THR A 243 9.66 22.24 -24.44
C THR A 243 8.82 23.10 -23.48
N VAL A 244 9.13 23.06 -22.18
CA VAL A 244 8.42 23.86 -21.17
C VAL A 244 8.79 25.34 -21.31
N ASP A 245 10.06 25.66 -21.60
CA ASP A 245 10.51 27.03 -21.81
C ASP A 245 9.99 27.63 -23.14
N GLU A 246 9.87 26.83 -24.20
CA GLU A 246 9.26 27.24 -25.49
C GLU A 246 7.77 27.57 -25.36
N MET A 247 7.06 26.92 -24.43
CA MET A 247 5.63 27.11 -24.17
C MET A 247 5.37 27.91 -22.87
N ARG A 248 6.31 28.77 -22.48
CA ARG A 248 6.28 29.48 -21.19
C ARG A 248 4.94 30.16 -20.91
N ASP A 249 4.46 30.98 -21.86
CA ASP A 249 3.25 31.77 -21.68
C ASP A 249 2.02 30.89 -21.45
N GLU A 250 1.93 29.76 -22.16
CA GLU A 250 0.83 28.82 -22.00
C GLU A 250 0.85 28.11 -20.65
N PHE A 251 2.02 27.70 -20.17
CA PHE A 251 2.17 27.06 -18.86
C PHE A 251 1.94 28.05 -17.70
N VAL A 252 2.37 29.31 -17.85
CA VAL A 252 2.02 30.39 -16.92
C VAL A 252 0.51 30.62 -16.91
N GLN A 253 -0.15 30.60 -18.07
CA GLN A 253 -1.61 30.71 -18.13
C GLN A 253 -2.30 29.54 -17.44
N VAL A 254 -1.79 28.30 -17.58
CA VAL A 254 -2.30 27.14 -16.83
C VAL A 254 -2.21 27.37 -15.32
N ILE A 255 -1.13 27.98 -14.81
CA ILE A 255 -1.03 28.31 -13.37
C ILE A 255 -2.15 29.27 -12.95
N ARG A 256 -2.43 30.31 -13.76
CA ARG A 256 -3.53 31.25 -13.49
C ARG A 256 -4.88 30.56 -13.49
N ASP A 257 -5.12 29.70 -14.48
CA ASP A 257 -6.39 28.97 -14.62
C ASP A 257 -6.59 27.99 -13.44
N ILE A 258 -5.51 27.38 -12.94
CA ILE A 258 -5.55 26.56 -11.72
C ILE A 258 -5.84 27.43 -10.51
N TYR A 259 -5.16 28.56 -10.34
CA TYR A 259 -5.37 29.46 -9.21
C TYR A 259 -6.81 29.98 -9.11
N GLN A 260 -7.44 30.24 -10.25
CA GLN A 260 -8.83 30.72 -10.32
C GLN A 260 -9.88 29.64 -10.05
N ASP A 261 -9.59 28.37 -10.34
CA ASP A 261 -10.55 27.27 -10.17
C ASP A 261 -9.86 26.03 -9.57
N ASP A 262 -10.13 25.81 -8.27
CA ASP A 262 -9.61 24.70 -7.48
C ASP A 262 -10.38 23.39 -7.65
N SER A 263 -11.30 23.28 -8.62
CA SER A 263 -12.22 22.15 -8.73
C SER A 263 -11.62 20.94 -9.48
N PRO A 264 -12.13 19.72 -9.20
CA PRO A 264 -11.78 18.54 -10.00
C PRO A 264 -12.16 18.68 -11.48
N ALA A 265 -13.20 19.45 -11.80
CA ALA A 265 -13.58 19.71 -13.19
C ALA A 265 -12.51 20.53 -13.92
N ASN A 266 -11.88 21.50 -13.24
CA ASN A 266 -10.77 22.25 -13.81
C ASN A 266 -9.55 21.37 -14.08
N PHE A 267 -9.26 20.41 -13.20
CA PHE A 267 -8.19 19.45 -13.44
C PHE A 267 -8.40 18.67 -14.74
N GLU A 268 -9.60 18.15 -14.99
CA GLU A 268 -9.90 17.44 -16.24
C GLU A 268 -9.81 18.37 -17.45
N ARG A 269 -10.26 19.63 -17.35
CA ARG A 269 -10.08 20.63 -18.42
C ARG A 269 -8.60 20.91 -18.72
N MET A 270 -7.75 21.00 -17.68
CA MET A 270 -6.31 21.17 -17.88
C MET A 270 -5.70 19.94 -18.56
N VAL A 271 -6.09 18.74 -18.16
CA VAL A 271 -5.67 17.50 -18.83
C VAL A 271 -6.09 17.50 -20.31
N GLU A 272 -7.34 17.83 -20.62
CA GLU A 272 -7.85 17.93 -22.00
C GLU A 272 -7.08 18.96 -22.82
N ARG A 273 -6.75 20.12 -22.25
CA ARG A 273 -5.91 21.15 -22.89
C ARG A 273 -4.53 20.60 -23.28
N PHE A 274 -3.88 19.86 -22.38
CA PHE A 274 -2.59 19.23 -22.68
C PHE A 274 -2.72 18.08 -23.70
N GLU A 275 -3.82 17.31 -23.70
CA GLU A 275 -4.09 16.34 -24.77
C GLU A 275 -4.22 17.05 -26.13
N GLY A 276 -4.85 18.23 -26.17
CA GLY A 276 -4.87 19.10 -27.35
C GLY A 276 -3.46 19.44 -27.85
N TRP A 277 -2.58 19.93 -26.97
CA TRP A 277 -1.18 20.24 -27.31
C TRP A 277 -0.39 19.02 -27.80
N LYS A 278 -0.69 17.84 -27.26
CA LYS A 278 -0.08 16.59 -27.72
C LYS A 278 -0.56 16.21 -29.12
N VAL A 279 -1.86 16.33 -29.40
CA VAL A 279 -2.42 16.09 -30.74
C VAL A 279 -1.84 17.07 -31.77
N GLU A 280 -1.62 18.33 -31.37
CA GLU A 280 -0.95 19.36 -32.17
C GLU A 280 0.56 19.10 -32.36
N GLY A 281 1.14 18.11 -31.67
CA GLY A 281 2.56 17.78 -31.74
C GLY A 281 3.48 18.74 -30.96
N ARG A 282 2.91 19.63 -30.15
CA ARG A 282 3.67 20.61 -29.35
C ARG A 282 4.35 19.99 -28.14
N ILE A 283 3.76 18.93 -27.60
CA ILE A 283 4.34 18.13 -26.51
C ILE A 283 4.31 16.64 -26.88
N GLY A 284 5.31 15.87 -26.43
CA GLY A 284 5.38 14.43 -26.71
C GLY A 284 4.38 13.59 -25.90
N MET A 285 3.93 14.06 -24.74
CA MET A 285 2.98 13.37 -23.88
C MET A 285 2.31 14.31 -22.87
N VAL A 286 1.18 13.88 -22.31
CA VAL A 286 0.47 14.65 -21.27
C VAL A 286 1.08 14.37 -19.89
N PRO A 287 1.62 15.40 -19.22
CA PRO A 287 2.33 15.26 -17.95
C PRO A 287 1.35 15.28 -16.76
N ARG A 288 0.44 14.31 -16.67
CA ARG A 288 -0.63 14.29 -15.63
C ARG A 288 -0.11 14.51 -14.21
N LEU A 289 1.06 13.95 -13.90
CA LEU A 289 1.75 14.15 -12.61
C LEU A 289 2.10 15.62 -12.33
N LEU A 290 2.62 16.34 -13.32
CA LEU A 290 2.99 17.75 -13.18
C LEU A 290 1.73 18.62 -13.03
N ILE A 291 0.65 18.30 -13.74
CA ILE A 291 -0.63 18.97 -13.59
C ILE A 291 -1.15 18.77 -12.16
N ALA A 292 -1.15 17.53 -11.65
CA ALA A 292 -1.55 17.23 -10.27
C ALA A 292 -0.66 17.95 -9.23
N ARG A 293 0.66 18.04 -9.48
CA ARG A 293 1.58 18.84 -8.65
C ARG A 293 1.23 20.32 -8.64
N ALA A 294 0.89 20.90 -9.78
CA ALA A 294 0.43 22.29 -9.85
C ALA A 294 -0.81 22.51 -8.98
N PHE A 295 -1.82 21.63 -9.04
CA PHE A 295 -2.98 21.69 -8.14
C PHE A 295 -2.59 21.55 -6.65
N ALA A 296 -1.70 20.62 -6.31
CA ALA A 296 -1.24 20.41 -4.93
C ALA A 296 -0.39 21.56 -4.37
N GLY A 297 0.33 22.28 -5.23
CA GLY A 297 1.15 23.44 -4.86
C GLY A 297 0.36 24.74 -4.78
N VAL A 298 -0.56 24.96 -5.72
CA VAL A 298 -1.41 26.17 -5.81
C VAL A 298 -2.56 26.11 -4.80
N HIS A 299 -3.16 24.93 -4.60
CA HIS A 299 -4.31 24.73 -3.71
C HIS A 299 -4.04 23.67 -2.64
N PRO A 300 -3.04 23.87 -1.74
CA PRO A 300 -2.69 22.88 -0.73
C PRO A 300 -3.84 22.63 0.26
N HIS A 301 -4.78 23.57 0.45
CA HIS A 301 -5.97 23.31 1.28
C HIS A 301 -6.91 22.26 0.70
N ARG A 302 -6.86 22.00 -0.61
CA ARG A 302 -7.76 21.09 -1.33
C ARG A 302 -7.12 19.77 -1.76
N TYR A 303 -5.80 19.76 -1.94
CA TYR A 303 -5.08 18.65 -2.55
C TYR A 303 -3.85 18.24 -1.72
N HIS A 304 -3.61 16.93 -1.62
CA HIS A 304 -2.46 16.33 -0.94
C HIS A 304 -1.26 16.14 -1.88
N THR A 305 -0.10 15.76 -1.34
CA THR A 305 1.17 15.69 -2.09
C THR A 305 1.36 14.41 -2.94
N THR A 306 0.50 13.40 -2.76
CA THR A 306 0.50 12.18 -3.61
C THR A 306 -0.12 12.45 -5.00
N VAL A 307 0.69 12.99 -5.91
CA VAL A 307 0.26 13.52 -7.23
C VAL A 307 0.22 12.48 -8.35
N ASP A 308 0.78 11.29 -8.12
CA ASP A 308 0.73 10.17 -9.07
C ASP A 308 -0.51 9.32 -8.81
N ALA A 309 -1.27 8.97 -9.86
CA ALA A 309 -2.52 8.25 -9.74
C ALA A 309 -2.34 6.80 -9.30
N SER A 310 -1.26 6.13 -9.71
CA SER A 310 -0.96 4.76 -9.27
C SER A 310 -0.68 4.72 -7.78
N THR A 311 0.22 5.61 -7.34
CA THR A 311 0.59 5.78 -5.93
C THR A 311 -0.61 6.20 -5.07
N GLN A 312 -1.45 7.11 -5.56
CA GLN A 312 -2.69 7.47 -4.87
C GLN A 312 -3.59 6.24 -4.71
N ASN A 313 -3.82 5.48 -5.77
CA ASN A 313 -4.70 4.31 -5.71
C ASN A 313 -4.18 3.22 -4.76
N GLU A 314 -2.85 3.04 -4.69
CA GLU A 314 -2.19 2.17 -3.72
C GLU A 314 -2.56 2.54 -2.28
N MET A 315 -2.38 3.81 -1.89
CA MET A 315 -2.68 4.26 -0.51
C MET A 315 -4.17 4.36 -0.19
N LEU A 316 -5.05 4.62 -1.17
CA LEU A 316 -6.48 4.74 -0.91
C LEU A 316 -7.07 3.44 -0.36
N GLY A 317 -6.55 2.27 -0.77
CA GLY A 317 -6.95 0.98 -0.21
C GLY A 317 -6.73 0.93 1.31
N TRP A 318 -5.59 1.43 1.78
CA TRP A 318 -5.28 1.53 3.21
C TRP A 318 -6.25 2.49 3.93
N PHE A 319 -6.54 3.67 3.37
CA PHE A 319 -7.51 4.58 3.99
C PHE A 319 -8.92 3.98 4.08
N VAL A 320 -9.35 3.23 3.06
CA VAL A 320 -10.65 2.52 3.11
C VAL A 320 -10.68 1.54 4.29
N GLU A 321 -9.62 0.75 4.43
CA GLU A 321 -9.52 -0.31 5.42
C GLU A 321 -9.41 0.22 6.85
N HIS A 322 -8.59 1.24 7.07
CA HIS A 322 -8.15 1.64 8.41
C HIS A 322 -8.78 2.94 8.93
N THR A 323 -9.42 3.72 8.05
CA THR A 323 -10.01 5.02 8.42
C THR A 323 -11.50 5.13 8.06
N GLY A 324 -12.07 4.11 7.39
CA GLY A 324 -13.44 4.17 6.89
C GLY A 324 -13.62 5.17 5.74
N PHE A 325 -12.55 5.52 5.03
CA PHE A 325 -12.62 6.34 3.84
C PHE A 325 -13.48 5.65 2.76
N VAL A 326 -14.31 6.42 2.05
CA VAL A 326 -15.12 5.91 0.95
C VAL A 326 -14.57 6.46 -0.35
N ILE A 327 -14.08 5.57 -1.22
CA ILE A 327 -13.57 5.95 -2.53
C ILE A 327 -14.72 6.52 -3.37
N PRO A 328 -14.59 7.75 -3.92
CA PRO A 328 -15.62 8.32 -4.76
C PRO A 328 -15.75 7.54 -6.07
N ARG A 329 -16.95 7.58 -6.69
CA ARG A 329 -17.22 6.93 -7.99
C ARG A 329 -16.30 7.41 -9.11
N SER A 330 -15.85 8.67 -9.05
CA SER A 330 -14.90 9.21 -10.03
C SER A 330 -13.53 8.52 -9.91
N THR A 331 -12.95 8.19 -11.06
CA THR A 331 -11.60 7.63 -11.18
C THR A 331 -10.53 8.70 -11.35
N GLY A 332 -10.92 9.97 -11.56
CA GLY A 332 -10.00 11.08 -11.73
C GLY A 332 -9.22 11.40 -10.46
N TRP A 333 -7.92 11.71 -10.62
CA TRP A 333 -7.01 11.99 -9.50
C TRP A 333 -7.53 13.12 -8.60
N ALA A 334 -7.98 14.22 -9.19
CA ALA A 334 -8.39 15.41 -8.44
C ALA A 334 -9.63 15.15 -7.56
N ALA A 335 -10.60 14.39 -8.06
CA ALA A 335 -11.81 14.05 -7.31
C ALA A 335 -11.46 13.15 -6.11
N ARG A 336 -10.58 12.17 -6.31
CA ARG A 336 -10.09 11.28 -5.25
C ARG A 336 -9.24 12.02 -4.21
N ALA A 337 -8.36 12.91 -4.67
CA ALA A 337 -7.51 13.71 -3.81
C ALA A 337 -8.32 14.63 -2.90
N GLN A 338 -9.27 15.37 -3.46
CA GLN A 338 -10.17 16.21 -2.65
C GLN A 338 -11.04 15.39 -1.70
N ALA A 339 -11.51 14.22 -2.11
CA ALA A 339 -12.30 13.35 -1.25
C ALA A 339 -11.48 12.90 -0.02
N LEU A 340 -10.22 12.50 -0.23
CA LEU A 340 -9.33 12.11 0.86
C LEU A 340 -9.03 13.29 1.79
N VAL A 341 -8.72 14.47 1.24
CA VAL A 341 -8.51 15.69 2.03
C VAL A 341 -9.73 16.00 2.90
N LYS A 342 -10.94 16.00 2.31
CA LYS A 342 -12.19 16.23 3.06
C LYS A 342 -12.42 15.18 4.15
N HIS A 343 -12.05 13.93 3.90
CA HIS A 343 -12.15 12.88 4.90
C HIS A 343 -11.21 13.12 6.07
N LEU A 344 -9.94 13.46 5.81
CA LEU A 344 -8.96 13.77 6.85
C LEU A 344 -9.32 15.04 7.65
N ASP A 345 -9.88 16.05 6.99
CA ASP A 345 -10.35 17.27 7.66
C ASP A 345 -11.53 17.00 8.59
N ARG A 346 -12.51 16.19 8.14
CA ARG A 346 -13.63 15.75 8.98
C ARG A 346 -13.17 14.93 10.18
N ALA A 347 -12.06 14.19 10.03
CA ALA A 347 -11.48 13.41 11.11
C ALA A 347 -10.72 14.29 12.11
N ASN A 348 -10.43 15.54 11.75
CA ASN A 348 -9.70 16.52 12.55
C ASN A 348 -8.35 15.98 13.09
N LEU A 349 -7.67 15.13 12.32
CA LEU A 349 -6.45 14.44 12.77
C LEU A 349 -5.23 15.35 12.85
N PHE A 350 -5.26 16.44 12.09
CA PHE A 350 -4.13 17.38 11.94
C PHE A 350 -4.48 18.80 12.41
N GLY A 351 -5.70 19.03 12.91
CA GLY A 351 -6.19 20.37 13.22
C GLY A 351 -6.03 21.32 12.04
N GLU A 352 -5.42 22.49 12.29
CA GLU A 352 -5.15 23.50 11.27
C GLU A 352 -3.90 23.21 10.41
N ASP A 353 -3.12 22.16 10.72
CA ASP A 353 -1.87 21.83 10.01
C ASP A 353 -2.12 21.03 8.72
N PHE A 354 -2.75 21.69 7.74
CA PHE A 354 -3.04 21.07 6.45
C PHE A 354 -1.78 20.67 5.67
N HIS A 355 -0.62 21.26 5.94
CA HIS A 355 0.65 20.83 5.33
C HIS A 355 1.06 19.44 5.81
N ALA A 356 0.98 19.18 7.12
CA ALA A 356 1.23 17.84 7.67
C ALA A 356 0.21 16.83 7.17
N ARG A 357 -1.09 17.21 7.16
CA ARG A 357 -2.17 16.41 6.56
C ARG A 357 -1.87 16.01 5.11
N ASN A 358 -1.31 16.91 4.32
CA ASN A 358 -1.04 16.66 2.91
C ASN A 358 0.16 15.75 2.65
N ILE A 359 1.13 15.70 3.57
CA ILE A 359 2.29 14.82 3.50
C ILE A 359 1.95 13.42 4.04
N PHE A 360 1.06 13.31 5.02
CA PHE A 360 0.71 12.03 5.65
C PHE A 360 0.34 10.92 4.66
N PRO A 361 -0.46 11.14 3.60
CA PRO A 361 -0.74 10.10 2.61
C PRO A 361 0.52 9.54 1.94
N TRP A 362 1.58 10.35 1.75
CA TRP A 362 2.86 9.86 1.25
C TRP A 362 3.60 9.01 2.29
N PHE A 363 3.55 9.41 3.57
CA PHE A 363 4.09 8.58 4.65
C PHE A 363 3.42 7.20 4.68
N VAL A 364 2.09 7.13 4.48
CA VAL A 364 1.36 5.85 4.36
C VAL A 364 1.93 5.01 3.21
N VAL A 365 2.14 5.62 2.03
CA VAL A 365 2.75 4.95 0.87
C VAL A 365 4.12 4.36 1.23
N ASP A 366 4.99 5.14 1.88
CA ASP A 366 6.34 4.68 2.24
C ASP A 366 6.27 3.48 3.20
N GLN A 367 5.36 3.49 4.17
CA GLN A 367 5.12 2.35 5.05
C GLN A 367 4.63 1.12 4.28
N LEU A 368 3.66 1.26 3.39
CA LEU A 368 3.15 0.15 2.57
C LEU A 368 4.23 -0.45 1.67
N ARG A 369 5.07 0.38 1.05
CA ARG A 369 6.21 -0.07 0.24
C ARG A 369 7.25 -0.80 1.08
N GLY A 370 7.48 -0.34 2.31
CA GLY A 370 8.29 -1.03 3.31
C GLY A 370 7.83 -2.47 3.55
N ARG A 371 6.53 -2.71 3.73
CA ARG A 371 5.97 -4.07 3.92
C ARG A 371 6.36 -5.05 2.82
N SER A 372 6.34 -4.57 1.59
CA SER A 372 6.62 -5.39 0.40
C SER A 372 8.11 -5.55 0.09
N MET A 373 9.00 -4.93 0.89
CA MET A 373 10.43 -4.82 0.60
C MET A 373 10.69 -4.28 -0.81
N SER A 374 9.88 -3.29 -1.23
CA SER A 374 9.86 -2.81 -2.62
C SER A 374 11.26 -2.37 -3.08
N THR A 375 11.58 -2.65 -4.35
CA THR A 375 12.78 -2.12 -5.03
C THR A 375 12.71 -0.61 -5.27
N ASP A 376 11.55 0.00 -5.07
CA ASP A 376 11.33 1.43 -5.31
C ASP A 376 11.95 2.31 -4.22
N ILE A 377 12.33 1.72 -3.07
CA ILE A 377 13.08 2.41 -2.03
C ILE A 377 14.57 2.21 -2.32
N PRO A 378 15.28 3.23 -2.82
CA PRO A 378 16.68 3.08 -3.20
C PRO A 378 17.55 2.79 -1.97
N PRO A 379 18.53 1.88 -2.08
CA PRO A 379 19.50 1.64 -1.02
C PRO A 379 20.37 2.88 -0.82
N GLY A 380 20.83 3.06 0.42
CA GLY A 380 21.72 4.13 0.77
C GLY A 380 21.42 4.74 2.12
N HIS A 381 22.08 5.87 2.34
CA HIS A 381 22.05 6.62 3.58
C HIS A 381 22.11 8.11 3.23
N ALA A 382 21.26 8.89 3.89
CA ALA A 382 21.23 10.34 3.80
C ALA A 382 21.76 10.90 5.13
N PRO A 383 23.01 11.39 5.19
CA PRO A 383 23.61 11.88 6.42
C PRO A 383 22.80 13.02 7.01
N ARG A 384 22.54 12.95 8.32
CA ARG A 384 21.91 14.04 9.07
C ARG A 384 22.98 14.92 9.70
N PRO A 385 22.76 16.25 9.81
CA PRO A 385 23.76 17.14 10.40
C PRO A 385 24.10 16.74 11.84
N ALA A 386 25.40 16.59 12.13
CA ALA A 386 25.89 16.32 13.47
C ALA A 386 25.94 17.56 14.40
N SER A 387 25.31 18.69 14.02
CA SER A 387 25.44 19.95 14.77
C SER A 387 24.19 20.85 14.86
N ALA A 388 23.10 20.59 14.14
CA ALA A 388 22.04 21.58 13.93
C ALA A 388 20.62 21.10 14.31
N PHE A 389 20.25 21.28 15.58
CA PHE A 389 18.84 21.24 16.03
C PHE A 389 18.63 22.38 17.03
N ALA A 390 17.98 23.47 16.59
CA ALA A 390 17.86 24.70 17.37
C ALA A 390 16.81 24.63 18.49
N ASP A 391 15.87 23.68 18.41
CA ASP A 391 14.61 23.74 19.19
C ASP A 391 14.43 22.60 20.20
N LEU A 392 15.45 21.76 20.44
CA LEU A 392 15.38 20.64 21.38
C LEU A 392 16.10 20.91 22.70
N PRO A 393 15.61 20.36 23.83
CA PRO A 393 16.33 20.35 25.10
C PRO A 393 17.76 19.80 24.94
N PRO A 394 18.77 20.34 25.66
CA PRO A 394 20.18 19.98 25.45
C PRO A 394 20.47 18.48 25.51
N ALA A 395 19.85 17.75 26.44
CA ALA A 395 20.06 16.31 26.58
C ALA A 395 19.47 15.50 25.40
N GLN A 396 18.30 15.90 24.87
CA GLN A 396 17.69 15.26 23.70
C GLN A 396 18.50 15.57 22.45
N ARG A 397 18.92 16.83 22.30
CA ARG A 397 19.82 17.25 21.22
C ARG A 397 21.12 16.43 21.23
N PHE A 398 21.73 16.22 22.39
CA PHE A 398 22.94 15.39 22.49
C PHE A 398 22.68 13.96 22.00
N ILE A 399 21.59 13.33 22.44
CA ILE A 399 21.22 11.97 22.04
C ILE A 399 21.01 11.87 20.53
N GLU A 400 20.28 12.80 19.93
CA GLU A 400 20.03 12.79 18.48
C GLU A 400 21.29 13.04 17.66
N LEU A 401 22.11 14.01 18.06
CA LEU A 401 23.39 14.26 17.39
C LEU A 401 24.31 13.04 17.49
N ARG A 402 24.32 12.37 18.65
CA ARG A 402 25.10 11.15 18.86
C ARG A 402 24.56 9.99 18.04
N HIS A 403 23.24 9.84 17.96
CA HIS A 403 22.58 8.83 17.13
C HIS A 403 22.96 8.98 15.65
N ASN A 404 22.91 10.19 15.10
CA ASN A 404 23.33 10.45 13.72
C ASN A 404 24.77 9.99 13.47
N VAL A 405 25.71 10.31 14.37
CA VAL A 405 27.12 9.88 14.24
C VAL A 405 27.27 8.36 14.30
N VAL A 406 26.50 7.68 15.17
CA VAL A 406 26.51 6.21 15.26
C VAL A 406 25.86 5.58 14.02
N GLN A 407 24.81 6.17 13.46
CA GLN A 407 24.16 5.70 12.24
C GLN A 407 25.09 5.81 11.02
N ASP A 408 25.82 6.93 10.87
CA ASP A 408 26.82 7.10 9.82
C ASP A 408 27.90 6.02 9.87
N ALA A 409 28.40 5.74 11.09
CA ALA A 409 29.42 4.71 11.31
C ALA A 409 28.88 3.29 11.08
N LEU A 410 27.65 3.00 11.55
CA LEU A 410 26.96 1.75 11.28
C LEU A 410 26.79 1.54 9.77
N PHE A 411 26.31 2.55 9.04
CA PHE A 411 26.16 2.47 7.59
C PHE A 411 27.49 2.20 6.90
N ALA A 412 28.57 2.88 7.29
CA ALA A 412 29.90 2.65 6.72
C ALA A 412 30.37 1.20 6.93
N GLN A 413 30.16 0.65 8.14
CA GLN A 413 30.49 -0.74 8.45
C GLN A 413 29.67 -1.74 7.63
N LEU A 414 28.34 -1.59 7.61
CA LEU A 414 27.43 -2.48 6.87
C LEU A 414 27.68 -2.40 5.36
N LYS A 415 27.96 -1.21 4.83
CA LYS A 415 28.31 -1.00 3.43
C LYS A 415 29.59 -1.74 3.06
N ALA A 416 30.61 -1.72 3.93
CA ALA A 416 31.86 -2.42 3.70
C ALA A 416 31.67 -3.95 3.71
N GLU A 417 30.77 -4.45 4.56
CA GLU A 417 30.51 -5.89 4.71
C GLU A 417 29.57 -6.45 3.62
N PHE A 418 28.44 -5.79 3.35
CA PHE A 418 27.38 -6.32 2.48
C PHE A 418 27.29 -5.64 1.11
N GLY A 419 27.96 -4.51 0.93
CA GLY A 419 27.88 -3.68 -0.28
C GLY A 419 26.76 -2.64 -0.20
N LYS A 420 26.99 -1.47 -0.82
CA LYS A 420 26.09 -0.30 -0.73
C LYS A 420 24.66 -0.55 -1.22
N ASP A 421 24.47 -1.47 -2.17
CA ASP A 421 23.18 -1.70 -2.83
C ASP A 421 22.24 -2.61 -2.00
N ARG A 422 22.67 -2.96 -0.78
CA ARG A 422 21.97 -3.86 0.13
C ARG A 422 21.75 -3.26 1.52
N VAL A 423 22.06 -1.98 1.72
CA VAL A 423 21.98 -1.33 3.02
C VAL A 423 21.09 -0.09 2.89
N TRP A 424 20.15 0.04 3.81
CA TRP A 424 19.30 1.20 3.98
C TRP A 424 19.45 1.74 5.40
N THR A 425 19.39 3.05 5.56
CA THR A 425 19.11 3.69 6.85
C THR A 425 17.73 4.34 6.82
N GLU A 426 17.08 4.46 7.98
CA GLU A 426 15.74 5.08 8.09
C GLU A 426 14.73 4.39 7.16
N TYR A 427 14.70 3.05 7.21
CA TYR A 427 13.86 2.26 6.33
C TYR A 427 12.44 2.13 6.90
N PRO A 428 11.36 2.39 6.14
CA PRO A 428 10.00 2.28 6.65
C PRO A 428 9.69 0.84 7.07
N THR A 429 9.19 0.67 8.29
CA THR A 429 9.01 -0.65 8.91
C THR A 429 7.75 -1.37 8.45
N GLY A 430 6.83 -0.64 7.82
CA GLY A 430 5.48 -1.14 7.54
C GLY A 430 4.54 -1.09 8.73
N THR A 431 5.01 -0.66 9.90
CA THR A 431 4.21 -0.61 11.14
C THR A 431 3.96 0.81 11.64
N GLY A 432 4.41 1.82 10.88
CA GLY A 432 4.33 3.24 11.25
C GLY A 432 5.69 3.81 11.67
N GLY A 433 6.65 2.96 12.07
CA GLY A 433 8.00 3.39 12.42
C GLY A 433 9.00 3.37 11.26
N PHE A 434 10.21 3.82 11.54
CA PHE A 434 11.39 3.66 10.68
C PHE A 434 12.48 2.91 11.44
N ALA A 435 13.12 1.96 10.77
CA ALA A 435 14.27 1.24 11.30
C ALA A 435 15.55 2.03 11.04
N ASP A 436 16.42 2.10 12.04
CA ASP A 436 17.68 2.85 11.92
C ASP A 436 18.56 2.33 10.79
N ALA A 437 18.69 1.01 10.66
CA ALA A 437 19.25 0.40 9.47
C ALA A 437 18.63 -0.96 9.13
N LEU A 438 18.67 -1.29 7.85
CA LEU A 438 18.21 -2.57 7.30
C LEU A 438 19.22 -3.08 6.27
N VAL A 439 19.51 -4.38 6.32
CA VAL A 439 20.33 -5.06 5.31
C VAL A 439 19.51 -6.14 4.63
N ARG A 440 19.46 -6.14 3.30
CA ARG A 440 18.75 -7.16 2.50
C ARG A 440 19.71 -8.16 1.89
N HIS A 441 19.43 -9.44 2.10
CA HIS A 441 20.18 -10.56 1.52
C HIS A 441 19.59 -11.01 0.19
N SER A 442 20.36 -11.79 -0.57
CA SER A 442 19.97 -12.29 -1.91
C SER A 442 18.77 -13.24 -1.91
N ASN A 443 18.39 -13.78 -0.75
CA ASN A 443 17.25 -14.67 -0.55
C ASN A 443 15.97 -13.95 -0.06
N ALA A 444 15.90 -12.62 -0.24
CA ALA A 444 14.81 -11.77 0.25
C ALA A 444 14.65 -11.72 1.78
N CYS A 445 15.56 -12.32 2.56
CA CYS A 445 15.61 -12.13 4.00
C CYS A 445 16.29 -10.80 4.33
N CYS A 446 15.94 -10.21 5.48
CA CYS A 446 16.57 -8.99 5.95
C CYS A 446 17.12 -9.11 7.38
N HIS A 447 18.12 -8.29 7.68
CA HIS A 447 18.58 -8.02 9.04
C HIS A 447 18.14 -6.62 9.44
N LEU A 448 17.67 -6.50 10.69
CA LEU A 448 17.19 -5.25 11.25
C LEU A 448 18.14 -4.74 12.33
N TYR A 449 18.43 -3.44 12.32
CA TYR A 449 19.34 -2.80 13.25
C TYR A 449 18.66 -1.60 13.89
N GLU A 450 18.74 -1.53 15.22
CA GLU A 450 18.14 -0.46 16.02
C GLU A 450 19.19 0.13 16.96
N ILE A 451 19.46 1.43 16.83
CA ILE A 451 20.50 2.17 17.54
C ILE A 451 19.92 2.76 18.82
N LYS A 452 20.65 2.64 19.94
CA LYS A 452 20.35 3.37 21.17
C LYS A 452 21.61 3.99 21.77
N ILE A 453 21.47 5.25 22.20
CA ILE A 453 22.52 5.99 22.88
C ILE A 453 22.30 5.82 24.39
N ALA A 454 23.11 4.95 25.01
CA ALA A 454 23.04 4.66 26.44
C ALA A 454 24.42 4.35 27.03
N ALA A 455 24.53 4.38 28.35
CA ALA A 455 25.79 4.18 29.07
C ALA A 455 26.25 2.72 29.12
N THR A 456 25.33 1.76 28.94
CA THR A 456 25.62 0.32 29.06
C THR A 456 24.93 -0.49 27.97
N ALA A 457 25.52 -1.63 27.58
CA ALA A 457 24.94 -2.54 26.59
C ALA A 457 23.56 -3.07 27.04
N THR A 458 23.37 -3.33 28.34
CA THR A 458 22.05 -3.73 28.88
C THR A 458 20.97 -2.67 28.61
N GLN A 459 21.29 -1.39 28.76
CA GLN A 459 20.32 -0.30 28.50
C GLN A 459 20.00 -0.19 27.01
N VAL A 460 21.01 -0.31 26.14
CA VAL A 460 20.83 -0.35 24.69
C VAL A 460 19.85 -1.46 24.30
N VAL A 461 20.14 -2.70 24.72
CA VAL A 461 19.27 -3.86 24.44
C VAL A 461 17.86 -3.65 24.97
N ARG A 462 17.71 -3.16 26.21
CA ARG A 462 16.41 -2.91 26.82
C ARG A 462 15.58 -1.90 26.04
N GLN A 463 16.18 -0.81 25.62
CA GLN A 463 15.50 0.26 24.89
C GLN A 463 15.17 -0.15 23.44
N ALA A 464 16.07 -0.87 22.77
CA ALA A 464 15.87 -1.33 21.40
C ALA A 464 14.82 -2.44 21.27
N MET A 465 14.66 -3.28 22.30
CA MET A 465 13.83 -4.49 22.23
C MET A 465 12.39 -4.22 21.77
N GLY A 466 11.72 -3.20 22.31
CA GLY A 466 10.32 -2.91 21.98
C GLY A 466 10.14 -2.64 20.49
N GLN A 467 10.97 -1.75 19.94
CA GLN A 467 10.93 -1.37 18.53
C GLN A 467 11.37 -2.52 17.61
N LEU A 468 12.44 -3.24 17.96
CA LEU A 468 12.86 -4.43 17.22
C LEU A 468 11.74 -5.46 17.13
N LEU A 469 11.03 -5.74 18.22
CA LEU A 469 9.92 -6.68 18.22
C LEU A 469 8.71 -6.16 17.44
N GLU A 470 8.38 -4.87 17.59
CA GLU A 470 7.29 -4.23 16.87
C GLU A 470 7.50 -4.27 15.36
N TYR A 471 8.67 -3.83 14.89
CA TYR A 471 9.01 -3.78 13.47
C TYR A 471 9.11 -5.18 12.85
N SER A 472 9.32 -6.21 13.67
CA SER A 472 9.56 -7.59 13.19
C SER A 472 8.31 -8.46 13.19
N PHE A 473 7.51 -8.42 14.25
CA PHE A 473 6.48 -9.43 14.50
C PHE A 473 5.04 -8.90 14.44
N ARG A 474 4.86 -7.58 14.35
CA ARG A 474 3.54 -6.99 14.16
C ARG A 474 3.02 -7.31 12.76
N VAL A 475 1.70 -7.40 12.60
CA VAL A 475 1.09 -7.61 11.28
C VAL A 475 1.54 -6.50 10.34
N GLY A 476 2.11 -6.88 9.19
CA GLY A 476 2.68 -5.93 8.24
C GLY A 476 4.09 -5.44 8.57
N GLY A 477 4.77 -6.03 9.56
CA GLY A 477 6.19 -5.80 9.82
C GLY A 477 7.13 -6.45 8.81
N LEU A 478 8.43 -6.37 9.09
CA LEU A 478 9.52 -6.70 8.16
C LEU A 478 9.92 -8.19 8.17
N GLU A 479 9.51 -8.95 9.19
CA GLU A 479 9.85 -10.36 9.40
C GLU A 479 11.36 -10.68 9.17
N PRO A 480 12.28 -9.95 9.81
CA PRO A 480 13.72 -10.14 9.62
C PRO A 480 14.17 -11.51 10.16
N VAL A 481 15.21 -12.06 9.54
CA VAL A 481 15.84 -13.31 10.02
C VAL A 481 16.80 -13.05 11.18
N LYS A 482 17.19 -11.80 11.42
CA LYS A 482 18.07 -11.41 12.51
C LYS A 482 17.89 -9.97 12.96
N LEU A 483 17.96 -9.76 14.26
CA LEU A 483 17.81 -8.48 14.94
C LEU A 483 19.14 -8.05 15.58
N PHE A 484 19.43 -6.75 15.53
CA PHE A 484 20.61 -6.18 16.17
C PHE A 484 20.25 -4.98 17.02
N ALA A 485 20.52 -5.07 18.31
CA ALA A 485 20.62 -3.90 19.16
C ALA A 485 22.02 -3.28 18.97
N VAL A 486 22.07 -2.02 18.54
CA VAL A 486 23.31 -1.34 18.17
C VAL A 486 23.62 -0.25 19.20
N GLY A 487 24.86 -0.24 19.69
CA GLY A 487 25.30 0.76 20.66
C GLY A 487 26.82 0.89 20.74
N GLU A 488 27.27 1.92 21.45
CA GLU A 488 28.70 2.18 21.67
C GLU A 488 29.34 1.37 22.81
N PRO A 489 28.63 1.10 23.94
CA PRO A 489 29.23 0.36 25.05
C PRO A 489 29.73 -1.03 24.65
N VAL A 490 30.78 -1.50 25.32
CA VAL A 490 31.25 -2.88 25.16
C VAL A 490 30.18 -3.84 25.71
N LEU A 491 29.94 -4.94 24.99
CA LEU A 491 29.04 -6.00 25.45
C LEU A 491 29.62 -6.72 26.66
N ASP A 492 28.99 -6.54 27.82
CA ASP A 492 29.34 -7.23 29.06
C ASP A 492 28.80 -8.68 29.09
N ASP A 493 29.40 -9.51 29.95
CA ASP A 493 29.06 -10.94 30.05
C ASP A 493 27.67 -11.23 30.62
N VAL A 494 27.07 -10.29 31.35
CA VAL A 494 25.68 -10.45 31.85
C VAL A 494 24.73 -10.28 30.67
N THR A 495 24.88 -9.20 29.91
CA THR A 495 24.08 -8.91 28.70
C THR A 495 24.30 -9.97 27.62
N ARG A 496 25.54 -10.44 27.41
CA ARG A 496 25.85 -11.53 26.47
C ARG A 496 25.07 -12.81 26.79
N ARG A 497 25.07 -13.23 28.07
CA ARG A 497 24.32 -14.41 28.52
C ARG A 497 22.82 -14.22 28.40
N PHE A 498 22.33 -13.02 28.66
CA PHE A 498 20.91 -12.69 28.46
C PHE A 498 20.49 -12.84 26.99
N LEU A 499 21.25 -12.28 26.04
CA LEU A 499 20.98 -12.44 24.59
C LEU A 499 21.07 -13.90 24.13
N ALA A 500 22.04 -14.67 24.67
CA ALA A 500 22.14 -16.10 24.38
C ALA A 500 20.87 -16.85 24.79
N ARG A 501 20.35 -16.59 26.00
CA ARG A 501 19.08 -17.17 26.45
C ARG A 501 17.89 -16.77 25.57
N LEU A 502 17.85 -15.55 25.06
CA LEU A 502 16.77 -15.15 24.13
C LEU A 502 16.79 -15.97 22.84
N ARG A 503 17.97 -16.28 22.31
CA ARG A 503 18.12 -17.18 21.15
C ARG A 503 17.76 -18.61 21.51
N ASP A 504 18.32 -19.15 22.58
CA ASP A 504 18.20 -20.57 22.93
C ASP A 504 16.80 -20.93 23.45
N ASP A 505 16.23 -20.10 24.33
CA ASP A 505 14.95 -20.39 25.01
C ASP A 505 13.73 -19.96 24.16
N PHE A 506 13.86 -18.91 23.33
CA PHE A 506 12.74 -18.29 22.60
C PHE A 506 12.89 -18.28 21.08
N ASN A 507 14.00 -18.79 20.53
CA ASN A 507 14.30 -18.74 19.10
C ASN A 507 14.23 -17.32 18.52
N LEU A 508 14.55 -16.31 19.35
CA LEU A 508 14.62 -14.92 18.95
C LEU A 508 16.06 -14.63 18.51
N GLU A 509 16.31 -14.63 17.20
CA GLU A 509 17.62 -14.35 16.59
C GLU A 509 18.02 -12.87 16.78
N ILE A 510 18.43 -12.51 17.99
CA ILE A 510 18.87 -11.16 18.37
C ILE A 510 20.34 -11.17 18.81
N ASP A 511 21.09 -10.16 18.37
CA ASP A 511 22.48 -9.92 18.75
C ASP A 511 22.74 -8.46 19.14
N TYR A 512 23.91 -8.21 19.73
CA TYR A 512 24.41 -6.87 20.00
C TYR A 512 25.55 -6.53 19.06
N LEU A 513 25.46 -5.38 18.38
CA LEU A 513 26.53 -4.86 17.54
C LEU A 513 27.13 -3.61 18.19
N GLN A 514 28.41 -3.71 18.57
CA GLN A 514 29.14 -2.55 19.07
C GLN A 514 29.64 -1.69 17.91
N ILE A 515 29.31 -0.39 17.92
CA ILE A 515 29.93 0.61 17.04
C ILE A 515 31.01 1.36 17.81
N LYS A 516 32.22 1.39 17.25
CA LYS A 516 33.33 2.18 17.78
C LYS A 516 33.51 3.41 16.90
N LEU A 517 33.34 4.57 17.50
CA LEU A 517 33.57 5.83 16.80
C LEU A 517 35.08 6.18 16.83
N PRO A 518 35.64 6.74 15.73
CA PRO A 518 37.01 7.23 15.72
C PRO A 518 37.26 8.32 16.77
N ASP A 519 38.46 8.35 17.35
CA ASP A 519 38.91 9.39 18.28
C ASP A 519 38.89 10.76 17.58
N GLY A 520 37.86 11.56 17.87
CA GLY A 520 37.60 12.85 17.22
C GLY A 520 36.13 13.11 16.86
N LEU A 521 35.32 12.04 16.75
CA LEU A 521 33.86 12.12 16.58
C LEU A 521 33.11 11.86 17.89
N ALA A 522 33.83 11.80 19.02
CA ALA A 522 33.27 11.73 20.36
C ALA A 522 32.65 13.09 20.75
N LEU A 523 31.35 13.24 20.56
CA LEU A 523 30.60 14.33 21.18
C LEU A 523 30.66 14.11 22.69
N SER A 524 31.30 15.03 23.40
CA SER A 524 31.28 15.03 24.87
C SER A 524 29.94 15.61 25.35
N PRO A 525 29.30 15.01 26.37
CA PRO A 525 28.01 15.45 26.89
C PRO A 525 28.02 16.89 27.44
#